data_AF-A0AAD2H5U8-F1
#
_entry.id   AF-A0AAD2H5U8-F1
#
_cell.length_a   1.000
_cell.length_b   1.000
_cell.length_c   1.000
_cell.angle_alpha   90.00
_cell.angle_beta   90.00
_cell.angle_gamma   90.00
#
_symmetry.space_group_name_H-M   'P 1'
#
loop_
_entity.id
_entity.type
_entity.pdbx_description
1 polymer ?
#
loop_
_entity_poly.entity_id
_entity_poly.type
_entity_poly.pdbx_seq_one_letter_code
_entity_poly.pdbx_strand_id
1 'polypeptide(L)'
;MSIRRRNYSQATPKPASRKPSPVSQIQTPTAATSHHKPLSQAAWIWTTEASGGNAPPGTRAFLRTYTAPPGQLIASATAIIAADNEYTLYANEFPVGSGSSSSTAQTWSINLGAAPQVVFAVVATNTLTAPLDAAGVIFAAEINFVKTAGNCTGGAYLVSDVSWLWPGDASLPSGFEFPGYNSSSWTAVTMEGGPAPLPGAQSLYLPRRAPSGPFKSRSCRFGTNL
;
A
#
# COMPACT_ATOMS: atom_id res chain seq x y z
N MET A 1 8.50 -12.03 -74.05
CA MET A 1 8.80 -12.01 -72.61
C MET A 1 7.62 -11.37 -71.86
N SER A 2 6.91 -12.11 -71.02
CA SER A 2 5.85 -11.56 -70.15
C SER A 2 6.14 -12.01 -68.71
N ILE A 3 6.50 -11.04 -67.86
CA ILE A 3 6.88 -11.27 -66.46
C ILE A 3 5.61 -11.25 -65.62
N ARG A 4 5.17 -12.43 -65.15
CA ARG A 4 4.11 -12.52 -64.13
C ARG A 4 4.69 -12.11 -62.78
N ARG A 5 4.25 -10.96 -62.24
CA ARG A 5 4.52 -10.59 -60.84
C ARG A 5 3.61 -11.43 -59.93
N ARG A 6 4.19 -12.20 -59.01
CA ARG A 6 3.45 -12.83 -57.90
C ARG A 6 3.23 -11.77 -56.83
N ASN A 7 1.98 -11.49 -56.49
CA ASN A 7 1.63 -10.71 -55.31
C ASN A 7 1.82 -11.60 -54.07
N TYR A 8 2.84 -11.30 -53.26
CA TYR A 8 2.94 -11.82 -51.90
C TYR A 8 2.06 -10.97 -50.98
N SER A 9 0.90 -11.50 -50.59
CA SER A 9 0.11 -10.94 -49.50
C SER A 9 0.83 -11.28 -48.19
N GLN A 10 1.36 -10.27 -47.49
CA GLN A 10 1.89 -10.48 -46.15
C GLN A 10 0.75 -10.84 -45.20
N ALA A 11 0.79 -12.05 -44.64
CA ALA A 11 -0.08 -12.44 -43.54
C ALA A 11 0.38 -11.69 -42.28
N THR A 12 -0.48 -10.85 -41.71
CA THR A 12 -0.22 -10.24 -40.41
C THR A 12 -0.30 -11.33 -39.32
N PRO A 13 0.60 -11.32 -38.31
CA PRO A 13 0.49 -12.25 -37.20
C PRO A 13 -0.80 -11.96 -36.42
N LYS A 14 -1.61 -13.01 -36.23
CA LYS A 14 -2.77 -12.98 -35.34
C LYS A 14 -2.31 -12.50 -33.96
N PRO A 15 -2.95 -11.48 -33.34
CA PRO A 15 -2.57 -11.02 -32.02
C PRO A 15 -2.69 -12.19 -31.04
N ALA A 16 -1.63 -12.47 -30.31
CA ALA A 16 -1.68 -13.41 -29.20
C ALA A 16 -2.72 -12.92 -28.18
N SER A 17 -3.66 -13.79 -27.80
CA SER A 17 -4.63 -13.51 -26.75
C SER A 17 -3.89 -13.22 -25.44
N ARG A 18 -3.83 -11.95 -25.05
CA ARG A 18 -3.24 -11.52 -23.78
C ARG A 18 -4.20 -11.94 -22.67
N LYS A 19 -3.78 -12.88 -21.81
CA LYS A 19 -4.47 -13.19 -20.55
C LYS A 19 -4.76 -11.87 -19.81
N PRO A 20 -5.97 -11.64 -19.27
CA PRO A 20 -6.26 -10.40 -18.56
C PRO A 20 -5.31 -10.24 -17.38
N SER A 21 -4.70 -9.05 -17.27
CA SER A 21 -3.87 -8.65 -16.12
C SER A 21 -4.76 -8.54 -14.86
N PRO A 22 -4.32 -9.02 -13.68
CA PRO A 22 -5.21 -9.13 -12.50
C PRO A 22 -5.67 -7.82 -11.85
N VAL A 23 -5.13 -6.65 -12.24
CA VAL A 23 -5.33 -5.38 -11.51
C VAL A 23 -5.85 -4.24 -12.41
N SER A 24 -6.43 -4.54 -13.58
CA SER A 24 -6.96 -3.49 -14.47
C SER A 24 -8.42 -3.15 -14.16
N GLN A 25 -8.67 -2.58 -12.99
CA GLN A 25 -9.85 -1.74 -12.77
C GLN A 25 -9.43 -0.54 -11.92
N ILE A 26 -9.39 0.64 -12.54
CA ILE A 26 -9.33 1.92 -11.83
C ILE A 26 -10.63 2.00 -11.04
N GLN A 27 -10.63 1.51 -9.80
CA GLN A 27 -11.79 1.61 -8.92
C GLN A 27 -11.91 3.07 -8.47
N THR A 28 -13.12 3.59 -8.38
CA THR A 28 -13.33 4.84 -7.63
C THR A 28 -13.16 4.55 -6.15
N PRO A 29 -12.32 5.31 -5.42
CA PRO A 29 -12.22 5.15 -3.98
C PRO A 29 -13.54 5.54 -3.33
N THR A 30 -13.94 4.80 -2.30
CA THR A 30 -15.01 5.26 -1.41
C THR A 30 -14.38 5.93 -0.19
N ALA A 31 -15.04 6.95 0.36
CA ALA A 31 -14.63 7.50 1.65
C ALA A 31 -14.68 6.40 2.73
N ALA A 32 -13.66 6.34 3.58
CA ALA A 32 -13.61 5.36 4.66
C ALA A 32 -14.77 5.60 5.65
N THR A 33 -15.49 4.53 6.01
CA THR A 33 -16.54 4.57 7.04
C THR A 33 -15.98 4.29 8.43
N SER A 34 -16.70 4.69 9.49
CA SER A 34 -16.29 4.50 10.89
C SER A 34 -16.12 3.04 11.34
N HIS A 35 -16.53 2.07 10.52
CA HIS A 35 -16.41 0.64 10.81
C HIS A 35 -15.03 0.03 10.51
N HIS A 36 -14.11 0.79 9.90
CA HIS A 36 -12.77 0.28 9.62
C HIS A 36 -11.87 0.34 10.86
N LYS A 37 -11.98 -0.70 11.69
CA LYS A 37 -11.10 -1.00 12.83
C LYS A 37 -9.58 -0.86 12.56
N PRO A 38 -9.03 -1.10 11.34
CA PRO A 38 -7.58 -1.06 11.11
C PRO A 38 -6.94 0.33 11.31
N LEU A 39 -7.61 1.42 10.94
CA LEU A 39 -7.02 2.77 11.06
C LEU A 39 -6.80 3.20 12.51
N SER A 40 -7.60 2.69 13.46
CA SER A 40 -7.45 3.01 14.89
C SER A 40 -6.09 2.63 15.50
N GLN A 41 -5.32 1.82 14.79
CA GLN A 41 -3.99 1.34 15.20
C GLN A 41 -2.86 1.84 14.29
N ALA A 42 -3.20 2.60 13.24
CA ALA A 42 -2.24 3.19 12.32
C ALA A 42 -1.69 4.51 12.86
N ALA A 43 -0.43 4.81 12.56
CA ALA A 43 0.20 6.08 12.86
C ALA A 43 0.35 6.91 11.58
N TRP A 44 0.28 8.22 11.70
CA TRP A 44 0.85 9.10 10.68
C TRP A 44 2.36 8.87 10.66
N ILE A 45 2.89 8.53 9.49
CA ILE A 45 4.32 8.29 9.27
C ILE A 45 4.87 9.29 8.26
N TRP A 46 6.13 9.66 8.44
CA TRP A 46 6.89 10.42 7.46
C TRP A 46 8.38 10.06 7.51
N THR A 47 9.20 10.71 6.69
CA THR A 47 10.65 10.49 6.63
C THR A 47 11.37 11.13 7.81
N THR A 48 12.55 10.61 8.17
CA THR A 48 13.38 11.14 9.27
C THR A 48 13.92 12.56 9.02
N GLU A 49 13.68 13.15 7.84
CA GLU A 49 13.95 14.55 7.54
C GLU A 49 12.97 15.50 8.24
N ALA A 50 11.79 15.03 8.66
CA ALA A 50 10.85 15.83 9.43
C ALA A 50 11.38 16.10 10.83
N SER A 51 11.21 17.34 11.29
CA SER A 51 11.63 17.76 12.62
C SER A 51 10.70 18.83 13.17
N GLY A 52 10.27 18.67 14.42
CA GLY A 52 9.41 19.64 15.10
C GLY A 52 8.05 19.88 14.42
N GLY A 53 7.51 18.88 13.71
CA GLY A 53 6.26 19.01 12.96
C GLY A 53 6.41 19.71 11.61
N ASN A 54 7.64 19.89 11.12
CA ASN A 54 7.94 20.48 9.83
C ASN A 54 8.67 19.47 8.94
N ALA A 55 8.21 19.27 7.72
CA ALA A 55 8.79 18.39 6.72
C ALA A 55 9.20 19.19 5.48
N PRO A 56 10.36 18.89 4.86
CA PRO A 56 10.73 19.54 3.60
C PRO A 56 9.68 19.31 2.51
N PRO A 57 9.40 20.33 1.67
CA PRO A 57 8.56 20.15 0.49
C PRO A 57 9.14 19.09 -0.46
N GLY A 58 8.25 18.41 -1.17
CA GLY A 58 8.58 17.44 -2.21
C GLY A 58 8.07 16.04 -1.93
N THR A 59 8.44 15.14 -2.83
CA THR A 59 7.92 13.78 -2.89
C THR A 59 8.84 12.79 -2.17
N ARG A 60 8.26 11.77 -1.54
CA ARG A 60 8.96 10.69 -0.84
C ARG A 60 8.34 9.33 -1.19
N ALA A 61 9.19 8.31 -1.22
CA ALA A 61 8.79 6.92 -1.40
C ALA A 61 8.70 6.21 -0.05
N PHE A 62 7.65 5.42 0.12
CA PHE A 62 7.40 4.59 1.29
C PHE A 62 7.11 3.16 0.84
N LEU A 63 7.66 2.19 1.55
CA LEU A 63 7.55 0.78 1.19
C LEU A 63 7.22 -0.08 2.40
N ARG A 64 6.26 -0.99 2.23
CA ARG A 64 5.98 -2.05 3.19
C ARG A 64 5.60 -3.35 2.51
N THR A 65 6.31 -4.41 2.86
CA THR A 65 6.04 -5.77 2.38
C THR A 65 5.39 -6.62 3.46
N TYR A 66 4.27 -7.27 3.13
CA TYR A 66 3.68 -8.33 3.94
C TYR A 66 3.87 -9.68 3.24
N THR A 67 4.48 -10.63 3.95
CA THR A 67 4.64 -12.02 3.48
C THR A 67 3.64 -12.91 4.20
N ALA A 68 2.92 -13.73 3.43
CA ALA A 68 1.99 -14.69 3.99
C ALA A 68 2.72 -15.75 4.84
N PRO A 69 2.10 -16.26 5.92
CA PRO A 69 2.61 -17.41 6.63
C PRO A 69 2.81 -18.62 5.71
N PRO A 70 3.75 -19.54 6.01
CA PRO A 70 3.95 -20.74 5.22
C PRO A 70 2.65 -21.52 4.97
N GLY A 71 2.42 -21.92 3.71
CA GLY A 71 1.21 -22.65 3.31
C GLY A 71 -0.02 -21.76 3.08
N GLN A 72 0.09 -20.43 3.19
CA GLN A 72 -0.98 -19.49 2.86
C GLN A 72 -0.60 -18.62 1.65
N LEU A 73 -1.62 -18.18 0.93
CA LEU A 73 -1.51 -17.20 -0.15
C LEU A 73 -2.49 -16.07 0.09
N ILE A 74 -2.16 -14.89 -0.40
CA ILE A 74 -2.96 -13.67 -0.29
C ILE A 74 -3.88 -13.58 -1.49
N ALA A 75 -5.19 -13.54 -1.25
CA ALA A 75 -6.20 -13.40 -2.30
C ALA A 75 -6.43 -11.94 -2.68
N SER A 76 -6.60 -11.09 -1.67
CA SER A 76 -6.97 -9.68 -1.85
C SER A 76 -6.57 -8.84 -0.63
N ALA A 77 -6.65 -7.53 -0.78
CA ALA A 77 -6.54 -6.59 0.32
C ALA A 77 -7.58 -5.46 0.19
N THR A 78 -8.05 -4.94 1.31
CA THR A 78 -8.77 -3.68 1.39
C THR A 78 -7.86 -2.66 2.04
N ALA A 79 -7.36 -1.70 1.27
CA ALA A 79 -6.44 -0.65 1.74
C ALA A 79 -7.21 0.64 2.03
N ILE A 80 -6.81 1.34 3.09
CA ILE A 80 -7.35 2.62 3.50
C ILE A 80 -6.17 3.55 3.70
N ILE A 81 -6.21 4.72 3.07
CA ILE A 81 -5.08 5.64 3.05
C ILE A 81 -5.54 7.10 3.02
N ALA A 82 -4.80 7.94 3.72
CA ALA A 82 -4.84 9.40 3.59
C ALA A 82 -3.41 9.94 3.61
N ALA A 83 -3.22 11.14 3.08
CA ALA A 83 -1.93 11.81 3.10
C ALA A 83 -2.08 13.31 3.32
N ASP A 84 -1.06 13.89 3.94
CA ASP A 84 -0.80 15.32 3.98
C ASP A 84 0.46 15.58 3.13
N ASN A 85 0.36 16.05 1.88
CA ASN A 85 -0.87 16.48 1.19
C ASN A 85 -1.41 15.45 0.20
N GLU A 86 -0.54 14.75 -0.53
CA GLU A 86 -0.94 13.88 -1.65
C GLU A 86 -0.29 12.50 -1.58
N TYR A 87 -0.96 11.49 -2.15
CA TYR A 87 -0.39 10.16 -2.32
C TYR A 87 -0.77 9.52 -3.66
N THR A 88 0.08 8.60 -4.11
CA THR A 88 -0.24 7.53 -5.06
C THR A 88 0.12 6.19 -4.43
N LEU A 89 -0.84 5.27 -4.40
CA LEU A 89 -0.71 3.92 -3.85
C LEU A 89 -0.50 2.91 -4.97
N TYR A 90 0.45 2.00 -4.75
CA TYR A 90 0.74 0.84 -5.58
C TYR A 90 0.64 -0.43 -4.75
N ALA A 91 0.22 -1.53 -5.39
CA ALA A 91 0.22 -2.86 -4.79
C ALA A 91 0.78 -3.87 -5.79
N ASN A 92 1.94 -4.45 -5.48
CA ASN A 92 2.72 -5.29 -6.39
C ASN A 92 2.81 -4.61 -7.77
N GLU A 93 3.62 -3.55 -7.91
CA GLU A 93 3.83 -2.78 -9.15
C GLU A 93 2.62 -2.09 -9.80
N PHE A 94 1.39 -2.50 -9.50
CA PHE A 94 0.20 -1.97 -10.12
C PHE A 94 -0.29 -0.72 -9.40
N PRO A 95 -0.55 0.39 -10.13
CA PRO A 95 -1.17 1.56 -9.54
C PRO A 95 -2.58 1.19 -9.06
N VAL A 96 -2.84 1.44 -7.78
CA VAL A 96 -4.14 1.23 -7.15
C VAL A 96 -4.98 2.50 -7.28
N GLY A 97 -4.38 3.64 -6.94
CA GLY A 97 -5.07 4.93 -6.96
C GLY A 97 -4.31 6.05 -6.26
N SER A 98 -4.88 7.24 -6.26
CA SER A 98 -4.27 8.45 -5.68
C SER A 98 -5.31 9.31 -4.96
N GLY A 99 -4.82 10.18 -4.06
CA GLY A 99 -5.66 11.12 -3.32
C GLY A 99 -4.85 12.28 -2.76
N SER A 100 -5.56 13.32 -2.34
CA SER A 100 -4.98 14.62 -1.94
C SER A 100 -5.68 15.22 -0.71
N SER A 101 -6.10 14.37 0.23
CA SER A 101 -6.84 14.78 1.43
C SER A 101 -6.28 14.12 2.68
N SER A 102 -5.95 14.95 3.67
CA SER A 102 -5.57 14.51 5.02
C SER A 102 -6.78 14.31 5.95
N SER A 103 -7.94 14.87 5.60
CA SER A 103 -9.18 14.82 6.39
C SER A 103 -10.13 13.70 5.98
N THR A 104 -10.00 13.18 4.76
CA THR A 104 -10.87 12.13 4.23
C THR A 104 -10.05 10.98 3.67
N ALA A 105 -9.92 9.91 4.45
CA ALA A 105 -9.26 8.69 4.00
C ALA A 105 -10.07 7.99 2.90
N GLN A 106 -9.36 7.43 1.93
CA GLN A 106 -9.91 6.71 0.78
C GLN A 106 -9.69 5.21 0.94
N THR A 107 -10.70 4.43 0.56
CA THR A 107 -10.67 2.96 0.60
C THR A 107 -10.57 2.38 -0.81
N TRP A 108 -9.70 1.39 -0.97
CA TRP A 108 -9.39 0.69 -2.22
C TRP A 108 -9.52 -0.82 -2.05
N SER A 109 -10.14 -1.52 -3.01
CA SER A 109 -10.18 -2.98 -3.05
C SER A 109 -9.18 -3.53 -4.05
N ILE A 110 -8.24 -4.33 -3.59
CA ILE A 110 -7.08 -4.80 -4.35
C ILE A 110 -7.19 -6.31 -4.53
N ASN A 111 -7.19 -6.78 -5.77
CA ASN A 111 -7.12 -8.20 -6.09
C ASN A 111 -5.66 -8.61 -6.32
N LEU A 112 -5.19 -9.63 -5.59
CA LEU A 112 -3.79 -10.07 -5.60
C LEU A 112 -3.61 -11.45 -6.25
N GLY A 113 -4.71 -12.10 -6.67
CA GLY A 113 -4.64 -13.29 -7.53
C GLY A 113 -3.89 -14.49 -6.94
N ALA A 114 -3.86 -14.64 -5.61
CA ALA A 114 -3.11 -15.66 -4.87
C ALA A 114 -1.58 -15.45 -4.91
N ALA A 115 -1.09 -14.48 -4.14
CA ALA A 115 0.34 -14.14 -4.04
C ALA A 115 0.96 -14.56 -2.70
N PRO A 116 2.24 -14.95 -2.64
CA PRO A 116 2.92 -15.28 -1.38
C PRO A 116 3.24 -14.02 -0.55
N GLN A 117 3.24 -12.84 -1.18
CA GLN A 117 3.45 -11.57 -0.53
C GLN A 117 2.70 -10.45 -1.25
N VAL A 118 2.52 -9.33 -0.56
CA VAL A 118 2.08 -8.07 -1.13
C VAL A 118 3.06 -6.97 -0.74
N VAL A 119 3.47 -6.19 -1.73
CA VAL A 119 4.20 -4.94 -1.54
C VAL A 119 3.20 -3.79 -1.64
N PHE A 120 3.07 -3.01 -0.58
CA PHE A 120 2.42 -1.71 -0.62
C PHE A 120 3.49 -0.64 -0.76
N ALA A 121 3.45 0.07 -1.87
CA ALA A 121 4.32 1.21 -2.14
C ALA A 121 3.48 2.48 -2.19
N VAL A 122 3.96 3.53 -1.54
CA VAL A 122 3.31 4.84 -1.54
C VAL A 122 4.31 5.88 -2.01
N VAL A 123 3.92 6.65 -3.01
CA VAL A 123 4.57 7.91 -3.36
C VAL A 123 3.73 9.01 -2.72
N ALA A 124 4.27 9.75 -1.75
CA ALA A 124 3.55 10.85 -1.13
C ALA A 124 4.29 12.17 -1.28
N THR A 125 3.54 13.26 -1.45
CA THR A 125 4.09 14.59 -1.73
C THR A 125 3.63 15.57 -0.67
N ASN A 126 4.60 16.25 -0.06
CA ASN A 126 4.35 17.51 0.62
C ASN A 126 4.44 18.65 -0.40
N THR A 127 3.33 19.32 -0.65
CA THR A 127 3.15 20.35 -1.70
C THR A 127 3.28 21.78 -1.17
N LEU A 128 3.20 21.96 0.14
CA LEU A 128 3.16 23.27 0.76
C LEU A 128 4.58 23.81 0.99
N THR A 129 4.66 25.11 1.25
CA THR A 129 5.94 25.84 1.47
C THR A 129 5.83 26.81 2.65
N ALA A 130 4.90 26.52 3.57
CA ALA A 130 4.62 27.36 4.73
C ALA A 130 5.70 27.21 5.83
N PRO A 131 5.82 28.16 6.78
CA PRO A 131 6.85 28.13 7.83
C PRO A 131 6.80 26.90 8.74
N LEU A 132 5.62 26.29 8.90
CA LEU A 132 5.39 24.99 9.50
C LEU A 132 4.55 24.19 8.53
N ASP A 133 5.13 23.12 8.01
CA ASP A 133 4.49 22.31 7.00
C ASP A 133 4.51 20.83 7.39
N ALA A 134 3.36 20.37 7.87
CA ALA A 134 3.20 19.00 8.30
C ALA A 134 3.03 18.11 7.07
N ALA A 135 3.75 17.00 7.05
CA ALA A 135 3.59 15.97 6.05
C ALA A 135 3.38 14.62 6.71
N GLY A 136 2.60 13.76 6.07
CA GLY A 136 2.32 12.44 6.63
C GLY A 136 1.57 11.55 5.68
N VAL A 137 1.75 10.25 5.87
CA VAL A 137 0.88 9.21 5.30
C VAL A 137 0.30 8.42 6.45
N ILE A 138 -0.99 8.12 6.40
CA ILE A 138 -1.61 7.11 7.26
C ILE A 138 -2.20 6.01 6.38
N PHE A 139 -1.94 4.77 6.74
CA PHE A 139 -2.31 3.61 5.96
C PHE A 139 -2.78 2.48 6.86
N ALA A 140 -3.80 1.75 6.41
CA ALA A 140 -4.10 0.43 6.94
C ALA A 140 -4.61 -0.48 5.82
N ALA A 141 -4.28 -1.77 5.90
CA ALA A 141 -4.82 -2.79 5.01
C ALA A 141 -5.34 -3.98 5.80
N GLU A 142 -6.52 -4.44 5.41
CA GLU A 142 -7.01 -5.78 5.73
C GLU A 142 -6.62 -6.72 4.59
N ILE A 143 -5.78 -7.69 4.89
CA ILE A 143 -5.24 -8.67 3.94
C ILE A 143 -6.02 -9.96 4.10
N ASN A 144 -6.64 -10.43 3.01
CA ASN A 144 -7.45 -11.64 3.00
C ASN A 144 -6.66 -12.78 2.36
N PHE A 145 -6.61 -13.93 3.02
CA PHE A 145 -5.96 -15.12 2.47
C PHE A 145 -6.91 -15.90 1.56
N VAL A 146 -6.32 -16.66 0.64
CA VAL A 146 -7.03 -17.65 -0.16
C VAL A 146 -7.69 -18.64 0.79
N LYS A 147 -8.98 -18.91 0.58
CA LYS A 147 -9.72 -19.90 1.36
C LYS A 147 -9.12 -21.29 1.09
N THR A 148 -8.69 -21.97 2.15
CA THR A 148 -8.34 -23.39 2.10
C THR A 148 -9.53 -24.25 2.53
N ALA A 149 -9.54 -25.53 2.14
CA ALA A 149 -10.59 -26.47 2.53
C ALA A 149 -10.74 -26.52 4.07
N GLY A 150 -11.97 -26.37 4.57
CA GLY A 150 -12.26 -26.31 6.02
C GLY A 150 -12.93 -25.01 6.51
N ASN A 151 -13.38 -24.12 5.62
CA ASN A 151 -14.12 -22.88 5.94
C ASN A 151 -13.37 -21.87 6.83
N CYS A 152 -12.05 -21.98 6.99
CA CYS A 152 -11.27 -20.95 7.69
C CYS A 152 -11.00 -19.77 6.75
N THR A 153 -11.72 -18.66 6.95
CA THR A 153 -11.33 -17.34 6.43
C THR A 153 -10.25 -16.75 7.34
N GLY A 154 -8.99 -16.90 6.94
CA GLY A 154 -7.84 -16.24 7.57
C GLY A 154 -7.53 -14.89 6.93
N GLY A 155 -6.80 -14.05 7.65
CA GLY A 155 -6.32 -12.77 7.16
C GLY A 155 -5.36 -12.11 8.14
N ALA A 156 -4.84 -10.96 7.74
CA ALA A 156 -3.94 -10.14 8.53
C ALA A 156 -4.32 -8.67 8.43
N TYR A 157 -3.82 -7.89 9.38
CA TYR A 157 -3.84 -6.43 9.30
C TYR A 157 -2.42 -5.91 9.16
N LEU A 158 -2.26 -4.89 8.34
CA LEU A 158 -1.03 -4.12 8.19
C LEU A 158 -1.39 -2.66 8.39
N VAL A 159 -0.58 -1.92 9.14
CA VAL A 159 -0.80 -0.52 9.42
C VAL A 159 0.47 0.29 9.13
N SER A 160 0.33 1.60 8.95
CA SER A 160 1.45 2.53 8.97
C SER A 160 2.01 2.64 10.39
N ASP A 161 3.29 2.33 10.51
CA ASP A 161 4.09 2.40 11.73
C ASP A 161 5.59 2.46 11.34
N VAL A 162 6.48 2.40 12.33
CA VAL A 162 7.94 2.43 12.11
C VAL A 162 8.51 1.24 11.31
N SER A 163 7.71 0.22 10.98
CA SER A 163 8.14 -0.89 10.13
C SER A 163 8.07 -0.58 8.63
N TRP A 164 7.53 0.58 8.26
CA TRP A 164 7.62 1.12 6.90
C TRP A 164 9.03 1.66 6.62
N LEU A 165 9.45 1.53 5.37
CA LEU A 165 10.76 1.91 4.91
C LEU A 165 10.69 3.10 3.96
N TRP A 166 11.73 3.92 3.94
CA TRP A 166 11.97 4.96 2.94
C TRP A 166 13.45 4.97 2.50
N PRO A 167 13.79 5.50 1.32
CA PRO A 167 15.15 5.40 0.75
C PRO A 167 16.28 5.97 1.61
N GLY A 168 15.97 6.88 2.54
CA GLY A 168 16.97 7.67 3.26
C GLY A 168 17.25 9.03 2.59
N ASP A 169 16.64 9.29 1.44
CA ASP A 169 16.68 10.55 0.71
C ASP A 169 15.37 10.77 -0.08
N ALA A 170 15.31 11.88 -0.83
CA ALA A 170 14.17 12.24 -1.67
C ALA A 170 14.09 11.50 -3.02
N SER A 171 14.86 10.43 -3.22
CA SER A 171 14.81 9.65 -4.46
C SER A 171 13.52 8.86 -4.59
N LEU A 172 13.11 8.60 -5.83
CA LEU A 172 12.04 7.67 -6.18
C LEU A 172 12.66 6.55 -7.05
N PRO A 173 13.34 5.56 -6.45
CA PRO A 173 14.04 4.54 -7.22
C PRO A 173 13.07 3.80 -8.15
N SER A 174 13.40 3.69 -9.43
CA SER A 174 12.53 3.01 -10.39
C SER A 174 12.29 1.55 -9.97
N GLY A 175 11.04 1.15 -9.94
CA GLY A 175 10.64 -0.21 -9.63
C GLY A 175 10.65 -0.57 -8.14
N PHE A 176 10.71 0.41 -7.23
CA PHE A 176 10.59 0.16 -5.79
C PHE A 176 9.25 -0.48 -5.40
N GLU A 177 8.22 -0.31 -6.22
CA GLU A 177 6.89 -0.86 -6.08
C GLU A 177 6.80 -2.37 -6.40
N PHE A 178 7.84 -2.97 -6.99
CA PHE A 178 7.83 -4.36 -7.45
C PHE A 178 8.05 -5.35 -6.29
N PRO A 179 7.35 -6.50 -6.31
CA PRO A 179 7.71 -7.66 -5.49
C PRO A 179 9.16 -8.07 -5.72
N GLY A 180 9.93 -8.16 -4.64
CA GLY A 180 11.34 -8.55 -4.70
C GLY A 180 12.31 -7.39 -4.90
N TYR A 181 11.84 -6.14 -4.92
CA TYR A 181 12.72 -4.99 -4.82
C TYR A 181 13.61 -5.10 -3.56
N ASN A 182 14.91 -4.84 -3.72
CA ASN A 182 15.86 -4.90 -2.62
C ASN A 182 15.88 -3.57 -1.85
N SER A 183 15.08 -3.48 -0.80
CA SER A 183 15.04 -2.32 0.11
C SER A 183 15.93 -2.49 1.34
N SER A 184 16.95 -3.35 1.32
CA SER A 184 17.79 -3.62 2.51
C SER A 184 18.61 -2.41 2.97
N SER A 185 18.88 -1.45 2.08
CA SER A 185 19.53 -0.18 2.42
C SER A 185 18.56 0.91 2.88
N TRP A 186 17.25 0.68 2.75
CA TRP A 186 16.24 1.66 3.14
C TRP A 186 16.14 1.70 4.66
N THR A 187 15.78 2.87 5.17
CA THR A 187 15.71 3.11 6.61
C THR A 187 14.26 3.19 7.07
N ALA A 188 14.04 2.97 8.37
CA ALA A 188 12.70 3.10 8.95
C ALA A 188 12.21 4.55 8.90
N VAL A 189 10.90 4.71 8.72
CA VAL A 189 10.19 5.99 8.86
C VAL A 189 10.05 6.42 10.32
N THR A 190 9.68 7.69 10.54
CA THR A 190 9.28 8.21 11.85
C THR A 190 7.75 8.19 12.00
N MET A 191 7.29 8.12 13.25
CA MET A 191 5.87 8.36 13.57
C MET A 191 5.69 9.83 13.93
N GLU A 192 4.81 10.50 13.21
CA GLU A 192 4.44 11.91 13.43
C GLU A 192 3.25 12.05 14.39
N GLY A 193 2.48 10.97 14.59
CA GLY A 193 1.35 10.93 15.52
C GLY A 193 0.49 9.67 15.39
N GLY A 194 -0.42 9.44 16.35
CA GLY A 194 -1.47 8.43 16.22
C GLY A 194 -2.56 8.84 15.21
N PRO A 195 -3.55 7.97 14.93
CA PRO A 195 -4.58 8.30 13.95
C PRO A 195 -5.34 9.53 14.42
N ALA A 196 -5.44 10.54 13.55
CA ALA A 196 -6.30 11.69 13.82
C ALA A 196 -7.74 11.20 13.98
N PRO A 197 -8.55 11.80 14.88
CA PRO A 197 -9.96 11.50 14.92
C PRO A 197 -10.60 11.85 13.57
N LEU A 198 -11.24 10.87 12.93
CA LEU A 198 -12.09 11.08 11.75
C LEU A 198 -13.14 12.16 12.03
N PRO A 199 -13.71 12.84 11.01
CA PRO A 199 -14.70 13.91 11.22
C PRO A 199 -15.82 13.46 12.17
N GLY A 200 -15.85 14.06 13.37
CA GLY A 200 -16.75 13.67 14.47
C GLY A 200 -16.09 13.60 15.86
N ALA A 201 -14.76 13.63 15.97
CA ALA A 201 -14.08 13.73 17.27
C ALA A 201 -13.18 14.97 17.33
N GLN A 202 -13.43 15.81 18.35
CA GLN A 202 -12.73 17.08 18.56
C GLN A 202 -11.37 16.87 19.25
N SER A 203 -10.35 17.47 18.62
CA SER A 203 -9.20 18.23 19.17
C SER A 203 -8.08 17.58 20.01
N LEU A 204 -6.88 18.09 19.69
CA LEU A 204 -5.66 18.31 20.50
C LEU A 204 -4.52 17.26 20.45
N TYR A 205 -3.32 17.83 20.32
CA TYR A 205 -2.03 17.26 19.97
C TYR A 205 -1.18 16.92 21.23
N LEU A 206 -0.41 15.81 21.18
CA LEU A 206 0.76 15.37 22.01
C LEU A 206 0.61 15.15 23.54
N PRO A 207 1.51 14.40 24.25
CA PRO A 207 2.58 13.46 23.85
C PRO A 207 2.54 12.05 24.53
N ARG A 208 3.41 11.14 24.05
CA ARG A 208 3.98 9.92 24.71
C ARG A 208 3.06 8.76 25.13
N ARG A 209 3.12 7.67 24.36
CA ARG A 209 3.87 6.41 24.62
C ARG A 209 3.34 5.38 23.61
N ALA A 210 4.21 4.88 22.73
CA ALA A 210 3.87 3.75 21.87
C ALA A 210 3.56 2.51 22.74
N PRO A 211 2.46 1.79 22.53
CA PRO A 211 2.33 0.45 23.07
C PRO A 211 3.25 -0.48 22.27
N SER A 212 4.34 -0.90 22.92
CA SER A 212 5.19 -1.99 22.46
C SER A 212 4.42 -3.31 22.57
N GLY A 213 4.09 -3.92 21.45
CA GLY A 213 3.58 -5.30 21.42
C GLY A 213 3.51 -5.84 19.99
N PRO A 214 4.06 -7.04 19.71
CA PRO A 214 3.91 -7.66 18.40
C PRO A 214 2.45 -8.05 18.17
N PHE A 215 1.93 -7.74 16.98
CA PHE A 215 0.55 -8.02 16.59
C PHE A 215 0.35 -9.52 16.36
N LYS A 216 -0.70 -10.09 16.97
CA LYS A 216 -1.00 -11.52 16.87
C LYS A 216 -1.65 -11.84 15.53
N SER A 217 -1.03 -12.73 14.76
CA SER A 217 -1.71 -13.42 13.66
C SER A 217 -2.89 -14.22 14.24
N ARG A 218 -4.02 -14.27 13.53
CA ARG A 218 -5.04 -15.28 13.81
C ARG A 218 -4.53 -16.60 13.24
N SER A 219 -3.82 -17.38 14.06
CA SER A 219 -3.30 -18.68 13.63
C SER A 219 -4.44 -19.69 13.44
N CYS A 220 -4.47 -20.34 12.29
CA CYS A 220 -5.26 -21.56 12.09
C CYS A 220 -4.60 -22.70 12.89
N ARG A 221 -5.36 -23.36 13.78
CA ARG A 221 -4.91 -24.63 14.36
C ARG A 221 -5.11 -25.72 13.31
N PHE A 222 -4.03 -26.36 12.88
CA PHE A 222 -4.11 -27.62 12.17
C PHE A 222 -4.41 -28.71 13.20
N GLY A 223 -5.63 -29.26 13.16
CA GLY A 223 -5.92 -30.48 13.89
C GLY A 223 -5.19 -31.64 13.20
N THR A 224 -4.13 -32.14 13.81
CA THR A 224 -3.57 -33.44 13.45
C THR A 224 -4.53 -34.51 13.99
N ASN A 225 -5.39 -35.04 13.14
CA ASN A 225 -6.00 -36.34 13.40
C ASN A 225 -5.06 -37.40 12.80
N LEU A 226 -4.29 -38.04 13.67
CA LEU A 226 -3.83 -39.42 13.48
C LEU A 226 -4.82 -40.33 14.21
#